data_AF-A0AAV3YP77-F1
#
_entry.id   AF-A0AAV3YP77-F1
#
_cell.length_a   1.000
_cell.length_b   1.000
_cell.length_c   1.000
_cell.angle_alpha   90.00
_cell.angle_beta   90.00
_cell.angle_gamma   90.00
#
_symmetry.space_group_name_H-M   'P 1'
#
loop_
_entity.id
_entity.type
_entity.pdbx_description
1 polymer ?
#
loop_
_entity_poly.entity_id
_entity_poly.type
_entity_poly.pdbx_seq_one_letter_code
_entity_poly.pdbx_strand_id
1 'polypeptide(L)'
;MGSYISRSTKLRDYAKPLMTLSGELDGQTRITRIAVDYEQLQQDAKQNKTALYRKPVVNIKGLCHAQFASGPMPHEVVVNDLKPDITEKQAHAEIGRYVSHFLTVTFSTIKLEVTEAKMQLHHNFKESGTRFQPLLNVKALDMAGNTCPWAQVVQGHLARKLVSRTNINNKILSKLEFASSKPSLARVDNRLIINTIATISYEKNDLDISLHKESPLEISIKMTSRQAIEKALGFDPEIEVLKLNKKSIATCRFMNEQAVHLALRSSIIAAQERYRKRGRPLTFKDDVVYESESQWLAASLALDEDDKGLSVQSVALYVPMSSAVFPGMYYCKVLSPYRAMEWINVDSLRPHNLAV
;
A
#
# COMPACT_ATOMS: atom_id res chain seq x y z
N MET A 1 -1.26 18.69 -15.71
CA MET A 1 -0.28 17.73 -16.24
C MET A 1 0.61 17.20 -15.11
N GLY A 2 0.10 16.26 -14.32
CA GLY A 2 0.98 15.26 -13.71
C GLY A 2 1.34 14.26 -14.80
N SER A 3 2.61 14.22 -15.23
CA SER A 3 3.07 13.35 -16.32
C SER A 3 3.83 12.15 -15.78
N TYR A 4 3.53 10.94 -16.25
CA TYR A 4 4.24 9.72 -15.93
C TYR A 4 4.55 8.93 -17.20
N ILE A 5 5.56 8.06 -17.16
CA ILE A 5 5.79 7.12 -18.27
C ILE A 5 4.85 5.93 -18.13
N SER A 6 4.28 5.49 -19.25
CA SER A 6 3.47 4.28 -19.26
C SER A 6 4.24 3.06 -18.76
N ARG A 7 3.59 2.15 -18.04
CA ARG A 7 4.21 0.92 -17.47
C ARG A 7 4.91 0.05 -18.50
N SER A 8 4.53 0.15 -19.79
CA SER A 8 5.18 -0.54 -20.91
C SER A 8 6.63 -0.08 -21.14
N THR A 9 7.07 1.03 -20.56
CA THR A 9 8.42 1.58 -20.73
C THR A 9 9.06 1.87 -19.37
N LYS A 10 10.27 1.33 -19.12
CA LYS A 10 11.02 1.67 -17.91
C LYS A 10 11.61 3.07 -18.00
N LEU A 11 11.72 3.76 -16.86
CA LEU A 11 12.24 5.12 -16.79
C LEU A 11 13.65 5.26 -17.40
N ARG A 12 14.54 4.31 -17.08
CA ARG A 12 15.91 4.25 -17.63
C ARG A 12 15.98 4.05 -19.15
N ASP A 13 14.99 3.36 -19.73
CA ASP A 13 15.03 2.93 -21.13
C ASP A 13 14.50 4.03 -22.08
N TYR A 14 13.80 5.03 -21.55
CA TYR A 14 13.31 6.14 -22.37
C TYR A 14 14.46 6.98 -22.91
N ALA A 15 14.60 7.04 -24.24
CA ALA A 15 15.82 7.50 -24.91
C ALA A 15 16.22 8.96 -24.60
N LYS A 16 15.25 9.86 -24.45
CA LYS A 16 15.49 11.31 -24.27
C LYS A 16 15.53 11.70 -22.79
N PRO A 17 16.20 12.79 -22.39
CA PRO A 17 16.00 13.38 -21.07
C PRO A 17 14.50 13.57 -20.79
N LEU A 18 14.05 13.24 -19.59
CA LEU A 18 12.65 13.34 -19.19
C LEU A 18 12.57 13.77 -17.73
N MET A 19 11.64 14.67 -17.41
CA MET A 19 11.29 14.98 -16.03
C MET A 19 9.86 14.52 -15.74
N THR A 20 9.70 13.72 -14.68
CA THR A 20 8.40 13.42 -14.09
C THR A 20 8.13 14.46 -13.01
N LEU A 21 7.13 15.31 -13.22
CA LEU A 21 6.70 16.32 -12.25
C LEU A 21 5.26 16.04 -11.82
N SER A 22 5.02 15.99 -10.52
CA SER A 22 3.74 15.63 -9.92
C SER A 22 3.38 16.52 -8.73
N GLY A 23 2.10 16.61 -8.40
CA GLY A 23 1.62 17.23 -7.18
C GLY A 23 1.48 16.21 -6.05
N GLU A 24 1.74 16.60 -4.81
CA GLU A 24 1.43 15.76 -3.63
C GLU A 24 -0.07 15.44 -3.55
N LEU A 25 -0.89 16.41 -3.92
CA LEU A 25 -2.35 16.36 -3.86
C LEU A 25 -2.96 16.18 -5.26
N ASP A 26 -2.23 15.55 -6.17
CA ASP A 26 -2.75 15.21 -7.49
C ASP A 26 -3.81 14.10 -7.38
N GLY A 27 -5.08 14.46 -7.55
CA GLY A 27 -6.21 13.53 -7.52
C GLY A 27 -6.51 12.88 -8.87
N GLN A 28 -5.76 13.18 -9.92
CA GLN A 28 -5.90 12.46 -11.19
C GLN A 28 -4.81 11.41 -11.33
N THR A 29 -3.58 11.85 -11.16
CA THR A 29 -2.39 11.02 -11.15
C THR A 29 -1.97 10.77 -9.71
N ARG A 30 -2.46 9.66 -9.15
CA ARG A 30 -2.23 9.30 -7.76
C ARG A 30 -0.75 9.38 -7.39
N ILE A 31 -0.46 9.91 -6.20
CA ILE A 31 0.90 9.95 -5.66
C ILE A 31 1.57 8.56 -5.61
N THR A 32 0.78 7.50 -5.41
CA THR A 32 1.24 6.10 -5.44
C THR A 32 1.71 5.66 -6.83
N ARG A 33 1.05 6.11 -7.90
CA ARG A 33 1.48 5.85 -9.29
C ARG A 33 2.84 6.48 -9.57
N ILE A 34 3.08 7.69 -9.06
CA ILE A 34 4.38 8.38 -9.22
C ILE A 34 5.46 7.78 -8.30
N ALA A 35 5.08 7.23 -7.14
CA ALA A 35 6.01 6.54 -6.26
C ALA A 35 6.72 5.37 -6.99
N VAL A 36 6.07 4.73 -7.97
CA VAL A 36 6.67 3.70 -8.83
C VAL A 36 7.82 4.26 -9.67
N ASP A 37 7.63 5.43 -10.30
CA ASP A 37 8.68 6.08 -11.09
C ASP A 37 9.84 6.51 -10.17
N TYR A 38 9.52 7.01 -8.97
CA TYR A 38 10.53 7.38 -7.97
C TYR A 38 11.35 6.16 -7.49
N GLU A 39 10.72 5.01 -7.28
CA GLU A 39 11.39 3.76 -6.92
C GLU A 39 12.35 3.30 -8.04
N GLN A 40 11.92 3.37 -9.30
CA GLN A 40 12.80 3.08 -10.44
C GLN A 40 14.00 4.03 -10.45
N LEU A 41 13.77 5.34 -10.26
CA LEU A 41 14.86 6.31 -10.19
C LEU A 41 15.82 6.04 -9.02
N GLN A 42 15.33 5.63 -7.85
CA GLN A 42 16.17 5.23 -6.71
C GLN A 42 17.10 4.06 -7.08
N GLN A 43 16.60 3.06 -7.80
CA GLN A 43 17.39 1.92 -8.24
C GLN A 43 18.41 2.33 -9.31
N ASP A 44 17.99 3.15 -10.28
CA ASP A 44 18.84 3.66 -11.35
C ASP A 44 19.97 4.52 -10.80
N ALA A 45 19.68 5.41 -9.85
CA ALA A 45 20.64 6.31 -9.24
C ALA A 45 21.72 5.60 -8.41
N LYS A 46 21.42 4.41 -7.87
CA LYS A 46 22.42 3.55 -7.22
C LYS A 46 23.45 3.02 -8.22
N GLN A 47 23.04 2.75 -9.45
CA GLN A 47 23.89 2.23 -10.52
C GLN A 47 24.60 3.37 -11.25
N ASN A 48 23.91 4.48 -11.50
CA ASN A 48 24.40 5.63 -12.22
C ASN A 48 23.81 6.92 -11.65
N LYS A 49 24.62 7.69 -10.90
CA LYS A 49 24.20 8.95 -10.29
C LYS A 49 23.68 9.98 -11.30
N THR A 50 24.04 9.89 -12.57
CA THR A 50 23.52 10.80 -13.61
C THR A 50 22.04 10.58 -13.92
N ALA A 51 21.46 9.44 -13.51
CA ALA A 51 20.03 9.17 -13.65
C ALA A 51 19.17 10.27 -12.97
N LEU A 52 19.60 10.79 -11.82
CA LEU A 52 18.93 11.88 -11.10
C LEU A 52 18.77 13.17 -11.92
N TYR A 53 19.63 13.36 -12.90
CA TYR A 53 19.69 14.56 -13.71
C TYR A 53 19.03 14.36 -15.08
N ARG A 54 19.10 13.14 -15.62
CA ARG A 54 18.49 12.79 -16.90
C ARG A 54 17.01 12.43 -16.78
N LYS A 55 16.62 11.87 -15.62
CA LYS A 55 15.30 11.31 -15.33
C LYS A 55 14.71 11.78 -13.99
N PRO A 56 14.82 13.06 -13.59
CA PRO A 56 14.34 13.49 -12.28
C PRO A 56 12.85 13.20 -12.10
N VAL A 57 12.52 12.61 -10.95
CA VAL A 57 11.13 12.42 -10.47
C VAL A 57 10.94 13.34 -9.28
N VAL A 58 10.02 14.29 -9.42
CA VAL A 58 9.78 15.35 -8.44
C VAL A 58 8.29 15.38 -8.08
N ASN A 59 8.03 15.54 -6.79
CA ASN A 59 6.69 15.76 -6.25
C ASN A 59 6.64 17.10 -5.53
N ILE A 60 5.68 17.96 -5.89
CA ILE A 60 5.55 19.31 -5.32
C ILE A 60 4.57 19.25 -4.15
N LYS A 61 5.06 19.61 -2.95
CA LYS A 61 4.26 19.62 -1.72
C LYS A 61 3.04 20.54 -1.85
N GLY A 62 1.87 20.05 -1.45
CA GLY A 62 0.61 20.80 -1.41
C GLY A 62 -0.03 21.12 -2.76
N LEU A 63 0.60 20.75 -3.87
CA LEU A 63 0.13 21.02 -5.23
C LEU A 63 -0.86 19.95 -5.70
N CYS A 64 -1.96 20.33 -6.36
CA CYS A 64 -2.92 19.42 -6.97
C CYS A 64 -2.85 19.39 -8.51
N HIS A 65 -3.60 18.49 -9.16
CA HIS A 65 -3.52 18.28 -10.61
C HIS A 65 -3.84 19.55 -11.43
N ALA A 66 -4.90 20.25 -11.05
CA ALA A 66 -5.42 21.43 -11.74
C ALA A 66 -4.36 22.55 -11.82
N GLN A 67 -3.51 22.66 -10.80
CA GLN A 67 -2.52 23.75 -10.69
C GLN A 67 -1.36 23.63 -11.70
N PHE A 68 -1.26 22.55 -12.45
CA PHE A 68 -0.36 22.45 -13.60
C PHE A 68 -0.87 23.20 -14.84
N ALA A 69 -2.14 23.57 -14.86
CA ALA A 69 -2.77 24.32 -15.92
C ALA A 69 -3.21 25.70 -15.41
N SER A 70 -3.77 26.49 -16.30
CA SER A 70 -4.40 27.78 -16.01
C SER A 70 -5.77 27.83 -16.67
N GLY A 71 -6.67 28.66 -16.12
CA GLY A 71 -8.03 28.82 -16.65
C GLY A 71 -9.03 27.76 -16.15
N PRO A 72 -10.20 27.66 -16.78
CA PRO A 72 -11.24 26.71 -16.37
C PRO A 72 -10.77 25.26 -16.55
N MET A 73 -10.97 24.43 -15.52
CA MET A 73 -10.63 23.01 -15.56
C MET A 73 -11.77 22.18 -16.17
N PRO A 74 -11.47 21.11 -16.93
CA PRO A 74 -12.46 20.13 -17.34
C PRO A 74 -13.22 19.54 -16.15
N HIS A 75 -14.47 19.12 -16.37
CA HIS A 75 -15.33 18.59 -15.33
C HIS A 75 -14.67 17.41 -14.59
N GLU A 76 -14.03 16.49 -15.31
CA GLU A 76 -13.36 15.34 -14.71
C GLU A 76 -12.25 15.76 -13.75
N VAL A 77 -11.51 16.83 -14.06
CA VAL A 77 -10.48 17.42 -13.19
C VAL A 77 -11.09 18.00 -11.93
N VAL A 78 -12.17 18.78 -12.06
CA VAL A 78 -12.87 19.37 -10.91
C VAL A 78 -13.38 18.30 -9.95
N VAL A 79 -13.87 17.18 -10.48
CA VAL A 79 -14.52 16.12 -9.70
C VAL A 79 -13.51 15.19 -9.00
N ASN A 80 -12.39 14.85 -9.66
CA ASN A 80 -11.45 13.85 -9.14
C ASN A 80 -10.20 14.44 -8.48
N ASP A 81 -9.87 15.71 -8.72
CA ASP A 81 -8.69 16.32 -8.14
C ASP A 81 -8.87 16.63 -6.64
N LEU A 82 -7.76 16.75 -5.91
CA LEU A 82 -7.82 17.08 -4.49
C LEU A 82 -7.70 18.59 -4.28
N LYS A 83 -8.30 19.07 -3.18
CA LYS A 83 -8.13 20.47 -2.77
C LYS A 83 -6.65 20.75 -2.43
N PRO A 84 -5.98 21.71 -3.11
CA PRO A 84 -4.59 22.03 -2.86
C PRO A 84 -4.40 22.76 -1.53
N ASP A 85 -3.16 22.74 -1.05
CA ASP A 85 -2.73 23.48 0.15
C ASP A 85 -1.96 24.77 -0.18
N ILE A 86 -1.51 24.92 -1.42
CA ILE A 86 -0.81 26.11 -1.91
C ILE A 86 -1.67 26.86 -2.93
N THR A 87 -1.39 28.16 -3.10
CA THR A 87 -2.05 28.99 -4.11
C THR A 87 -1.56 28.64 -5.52
N GLU A 88 -2.37 28.96 -6.54
CA GLU A 88 -1.98 28.78 -7.95
C GLU A 88 -0.68 29.52 -8.29
N LYS A 89 -0.51 30.75 -7.79
CA LYS A 89 0.73 31.53 -7.96
C LYS A 89 1.95 30.80 -7.39
N GLN A 90 1.84 30.23 -6.20
CA GLN A 90 2.93 29.45 -5.60
C GLN A 90 3.20 28.18 -6.40
N ALA A 91 2.15 27.47 -6.82
CA ALA A 91 2.26 26.26 -7.63
C ALA A 91 3.01 26.53 -8.94
N HIS A 92 2.62 27.56 -9.70
CA HIS A 92 3.28 27.92 -10.96
C HIS A 92 4.72 28.38 -10.76
N ALA A 93 5.01 29.13 -9.69
CA ALA A 93 6.38 29.52 -9.35
C ALA A 93 7.27 28.30 -9.07
N GLU A 94 6.76 27.33 -8.30
CA GLU A 94 7.47 26.09 -8.02
C GLU A 94 7.66 25.27 -9.31
N ILE A 95 6.61 25.04 -10.09
CA ILE A 95 6.69 24.34 -11.39
C ILE A 95 7.76 24.97 -12.28
N GLY A 96 7.73 26.30 -12.45
CA GLY A 96 8.70 27.04 -13.26
C GLY A 96 10.13 26.85 -12.76
N ARG A 97 10.35 26.89 -11.44
CA ARG A 97 11.65 26.65 -10.81
C ARG A 97 12.17 25.24 -11.10
N TYR A 98 11.35 24.21 -10.92
CA TYR A 98 11.76 22.83 -11.17
C TYR A 98 12.07 22.58 -12.66
N VAL A 99 11.21 23.07 -13.55
CA VAL A 99 11.40 22.95 -15.01
C VAL A 99 12.67 23.69 -15.45
N SER A 100 12.91 24.90 -14.94
CA SER A 100 14.11 25.68 -15.26
C SER A 100 15.39 24.90 -14.92
N HIS A 101 15.48 24.30 -13.73
CA HIS A 101 16.67 23.51 -13.38
C HIS A 101 16.87 22.32 -14.33
N PHE A 102 15.80 21.62 -14.70
CA PHE A 102 15.89 20.51 -15.64
C PHE A 102 16.35 20.95 -17.04
N LEU A 103 15.82 22.07 -17.54
CA LEU A 103 16.25 22.65 -18.81
C LEU A 103 17.71 23.10 -18.77
N THR A 104 18.14 23.76 -17.69
CA THR A 104 19.54 24.17 -17.50
C THR A 104 20.48 22.96 -17.55
N VAL A 105 20.17 21.88 -16.83
CA VAL A 105 21.02 20.67 -16.84
C VAL A 105 21.03 19.97 -18.21
N THR A 106 19.95 20.09 -18.97
CA THR A 106 19.80 19.41 -20.26
C THR A 106 20.45 20.19 -21.40
N PHE A 107 20.37 21.52 -21.39
CA PHE A 107 20.68 22.35 -22.56
C PHE A 107 21.74 23.43 -22.32
N SER A 108 22.01 23.85 -21.06
CA SER A 108 23.00 24.90 -20.82
C SER A 108 24.43 24.38 -21.01
N THR A 109 25.28 25.23 -21.60
CA THR A 109 26.72 25.00 -21.72
C THR A 109 27.51 25.68 -20.59
N ILE A 110 26.85 26.49 -19.76
CA ILE A 110 27.47 27.24 -18.67
C ILE A 110 27.66 26.31 -17.46
N LYS A 111 28.91 25.91 -17.21
CA LYS A 111 29.26 24.91 -16.19
C LYS A 111 28.75 25.24 -14.78
N LEU A 112 28.79 26.51 -14.39
CA LEU A 112 28.36 26.96 -13.06
C LEU A 112 26.85 26.75 -12.89
N GLU A 113 26.03 27.22 -13.83
CA GLU A 113 24.57 27.04 -13.83
C GLU A 113 24.18 25.56 -13.83
N VAL A 114 24.85 24.74 -14.65
CA VAL A 114 24.62 23.28 -14.68
C VAL A 114 24.93 22.65 -13.33
N THR A 115 25.98 23.10 -12.64
CA THR A 115 26.37 22.57 -11.32
C THR A 115 25.31 22.93 -10.28
N GLU A 116 24.86 24.18 -10.26
CA GLU A 116 23.80 24.66 -9.37
C GLU A 116 22.48 23.93 -9.60
N ALA A 117 22.06 23.82 -10.86
CA ALA A 117 20.82 23.13 -11.22
C ALA A 117 20.86 21.64 -10.85
N LYS A 118 22.01 20.96 -11.00
CA LYS A 118 22.20 19.57 -10.50
C LYS A 118 22.06 19.48 -8.99
N MET A 119 22.64 20.41 -8.23
CA MET A 119 22.46 20.44 -6.77
C MET A 119 21.00 20.60 -6.39
N GLN A 120 20.27 21.48 -7.08
CA GLN A 120 18.83 21.69 -6.86
C GLN A 120 18.02 20.43 -7.20
N LEU A 121 18.25 19.79 -8.35
CA LEU A 121 17.57 18.53 -8.70
C LEU A 121 17.83 17.42 -7.69
N HIS A 122 19.07 17.31 -7.18
CA HIS A 122 19.40 16.34 -6.13
C HIS A 122 18.69 16.64 -4.80
N HIS A 123 18.61 17.91 -4.42
CA HIS A 123 17.83 18.33 -3.25
C HIS A 123 16.35 17.99 -3.43
N ASN A 124 15.77 18.31 -4.58
CA ASN A 124 14.37 18.06 -4.91
C ASN A 124 14.01 16.56 -4.91
N PHE A 125 14.93 15.71 -5.39
CA PHE A 125 14.79 14.26 -5.31
C PHE A 125 14.72 13.77 -3.85
N LYS A 126 15.64 14.23 -2.99
CA LYS A 126 15.62 13.88 -1.56
C LYS A 126 14.35 14.37 -0.86
N GLU A 127 13.92 15.58 -1.17
CA GLU A 127 12.75 16.22 -0.60
C GLU A 127 11.47 15.47 -1.03
N SER A 128 11.34 15.08 -2.30
CA SER A 128 10.27 14.20 -2.80
C SER A 128 10.27 12.84 -2.09
N GLY A 129 11.45 12.32 -1.77
CA GLY A 129 11.61 11.09 -0.99
C GLY A 129 10.94 11.12 0.38
N THR A 130 10.77 12.29 1.01
CA THR A 130 10.08 12.42 2.30
C THR A 130 8.59 12.04 2.20
N ARG A 131 7.99 12.14 1.01
CA ARG A 131 6.58 11.78 0.74
C ARG A 131 6.45 10.41 0.09
N PHE A 132 7.37 10.03 -0.80
CA PHE A 132 7.32 8.74 -1.47
C PHE A 132 7.82 7.57 -0.62
N GLN A 133 8.87 7.76 0.18
CA GLN A 133 9.47 6.65 0.93
C GLN A 133 8.48 5.98 1.90
N PRO A 134 7.62 6.72 2.62
CA PRO A 134 6.62 6.08 3.47
C PRO A 134 5.61 5.23 2.67
N LEU A 135 5.21 5.69 1.47
CA LEU A 135 4.34 4.92 0.56
C LEU A 135 5.02 3.61 0.12
N LEU A 136 6.29 3.69 -0.29
CA LEU A 136 7.07 2.53 -0.73
C LEU A 136 7.34 1.54 0.41
N ASN A 137 7.60 2.04 1.62
CA ASN A 137 7.80 1.20 2.80
C ASN A 137 6.54 0.39 3.14
N VAL A 138 5.35 1.00 3.03
CA VAL A 138 4.09 0.31 3.26
C VAL A 138 3.76 -0.64 2.11
N LYS A 139 4.01 -0.24 0.85
CA LYS A 139 3.86 -1.11 -0.33
C LYS A 139 4.69 -2.38 -0.23
N ALA A 140 5.92 -2.29 0.31
CA ALA A 140 6.81 -3.44 0.49
C ALA A 140 6.23 -4.50 1.46
N LEU A 141 5.21 -4.18 2.25
CA LEU A 141 4.50 -5.15 3.08
C LEU A 141 3.56 -6.06 2.29
N ASP A 142 3.11 -5.63 1.12
CA ASP A 142 2.27 -6.46 0.25
C ASP A 142 3.13 -7.58 -0.33
N MET A 143 4.30 -7.26 -0.87
CA MET A 143 5.18 -8.21 -1.55
C MET A 143 6.67 -7.83 -1.41
N ALA A 144 7.46 -8.78 -0.92
CA ALA A 144 8.93 -8.72 -0.92
C ALA A 144 9.47 -10.03 -1.52
N GLY A 145 9.86 -9.99 -2.80
CA GLY A 145 10.18 -11.19 -3.57
C GLY A 145 8.96 -12.11 -3.69
N ASN A 146 9.08 -13.35 -3.21
CA ASN A 146 7.99 -14.33 -3.18
C ASN A 146 7.29 -14.43 -1.80
N THR A 147 7.42 -13.41 -0.96
CA THR A 147 6.85 -13.38 0.40
C THR A 147 5.94 -12.16 0.58
N CYS A 148 4.95 -12.29 1.47
CA CYS A 148 4.07 -11.22 1.91
C CYS A 148 4.38 -10.89 3.37
N PRO A 149 5.17 -9.83 3.66
CA PRO A 149 5.47 -9.43 5.02
C PRO A 149 4.24 -9.11 5.86
N TRP A 150 3.19 -8.56 5.24
CA TRP A 150 1.92 -8.32 5.94
C TRP A 150 1.29 -9.60 6.47
N ALA A 151 1.33 -10.71 5.70
CA ALA A 151 0.83 -12.00 6.18
C ALA A 151 1.58 -12.52 7.41
N GLN A 152 2.89 -12.24 7.50
CA GLN A 152 3.68 -12.59 8.69
C GLN A 152 3.24 -11.77 9.91
N VAL A 153 2.96 -10.47 9.71
CA VAL A 153 2.44 -9.58 10.77
C VAL A 153 1.06 -10.06 11.25
N VAL A 154 0.17 -10.42 10.33
CA VAL A 154 -1.17 -10.95 10.66
C VAL A 154 -1.07 -12.24 11.49
N GLN A 155 -0.24 -13.21 11.08
CA GLN A 155 0.01 -14.42 11.87
C GLN A 155 0.64 -14.11 13.24
N GLY A 156 1.50 -13.09 13.32
CA GLY A 156 2.08 -12.60 14.57
C GLY A 156 1.01 -12.07 15.53
N HIS A 157 0.03 -11.33 15.03
CA HIS A 157 -1.12 -10.89 15.83
C HIS A 157 -1.96 -12.06 16.36
N LEU A 158 -2.13 -13.13 15.59
CA LEU A 158 -2.79 -14.36 16.08
C LEU A 158 -1.97 -15.07 17.17
N ALA A 159 -0.64 -15.13 17.00
CA ALA A 159 0.26 -15.73 17.98
C ALA A 159 0.32 -14.91 19.30
N ARG A 160 0.10 -13.59 19.23
CA ARG A 160 0.18 -12.64 20.36
C ARG A 160 1.51 -12.81 21.12
N LYS A 161 1.46 -13.04 22.43
CA LYS A 161 2.65 -13.24 23.29
C LYS A 161 3.50 -14.43 22.87
N LEU A 162 2.95 -15.39 22.12
CA LEU A 162 3.67 -16.57 21.64
C LEU A 162 4.57 -16.24 20.44
N VAL A 163 4.44 -15.06 19.82
CA VAL A 163 5.26 -14.68 18.66
C VAL A 163 6.76 -14.78 18.94
N SER A 164 7.19 -14.47 20.18
CA SER A 164 8.59 -14.58 20.62
C SER A 164 9.14 -16.01 20.60
N ARG A 165 8.27 -17.01 20.63
CA ARG A 165 8.60 -18.44 20.54
C ARG A 165 8.39 -19.01 19.14
N THR A 166 8.08 -18.16 18.16
CA THR A 166 7.82 -18.58 16.78
C THR A 166 8.87 -18.03 15.81
N ASN A 167 8.97 -18.65 14.65
CA ASN A 167 9.53 -18.08 13.44
C ASN A 167 8.45 -18.17 12.36
N ILE A 168 7.97 -17.03 11.87
CA ILE A 168 6.86 -16.98 10.93
C ILE A 168 7.42 -16.75 9.53
N ASN A 169 7.25 -17.73 8.67
CA ASN A 169 7.57 -17.64 7.25
C ASN A 169 6.28 -17.41 6.45
N ASN A 170 6.43 -16.85 5.25
CA ASN A 170 5.35 -16.73 4.29
C ASN A 170 5.82 -17.09 2.88
N LYS A 171 4.92 -17.63 2.08
CA LYS A 171 5.11 -17.78 0.63
C LYS A 171 3.87 -17.26 -0.11
N ILE A 172 4.09 -16.46 -1.14
CA ILE A 172 3.07 -16.07 -2.11
C ILE A 172 2.95 -17.17 -3.17
N LEU A 173 1.72 -17.59 -3.45
CA LEU A 173 1.40 -18.59 -4.47
C LEU A 173 0.43 -18.04 -5.53
N SER A 174 0.45 -18.65 -6.71
CA SER A 174 -0.58 -18.43 -7.72
C SER A 174 -1.95 -18.87 -7.18
N LYS A 175 -3.05 -18.36 -7.75
CA LYS A 175 -4.41 -18.69 -7.27
C LYS A 175 -4.68 -20.21 -7.24
N LEU A 176 -4.20 -20.95 -8.23
CA LEU A 176 -4.41 -22.39 -8.33
C LEU A 176 -3.61 -23.15 -7.26
N GLU A 177 -2.32 -22.86 -7.13
CA GLU A 177 -1.48 -23.46 -6.09
C GLU A 177 -1.99 -23.10 -4.69
N PHE A 178 -2.37 -21.83 -4.50
CA PHE A 178 -2.94 -21.32 -3.27
C PHE A 178 -4.18 -22.10 -2.84
N ALA A 179 -5.11 -22.36 -3.76
CA ALA A 179 -6.34 -23.12 -3.47
C ALA A 179 -6.04 -24.49 -2.85
N SER A 180 -5.09 -25.24 -3.42
CA SER A 180 -4.71 -26.58 -2.95
C SER A 180 -3.82 -26.58 -1.69
N SER A 181 -3.07 -25.51 -1.48
CA SER A 181 -2.08 -25.40 -0.40
C SER A 181 -2.67 -25.29 1.01
N LYS A 182 -1.85 -25.60 2.03
CA LYS A 182 -2.18 -25.49 3.45
C LYS A 182 -1.01 -24.89 4.23
N PRO A 183 -1.26 -24.06 5.26
CA PRO A 183 -0.19 -23.60 6.13
C PRO A 183 0.32 -24.78 6.97
N SER A 184 1.52 -24.66 7.51
CA SER A 184 2.13 -25.73 8.29
C SER A 184 2.76 -25.23 9.58
N LEU A 185 2.86 -26.13 10.55
CA LEU A 185 3.60 -25.94 11.79
C LEU A 185 4.68 -27.00 11.90
N ALA A 186 5.89 -26.61 12.30
CA ALA A 186 6.97 -27.53 12.62
C ALA A 186 7.70 -27.06 13.88
N ARG A 187 7.99 -27.97 14.80
CA ARG A 187 8.80 -27.67 15.98
C ARG A 187 10.27 -27.90 15.64
N VAL A 188 11.09 -26.88 15.84
CA VAL A 188 12.54 -26.95 15.68
C VAL A 188 13.16 -26.42 16.96
N ASP A 189 13.83 -27.29 17.69
CA ASP A 189 14.34 -27.04 19.05
C ASP A 189 13.23 -26.54 20.00
N ASN A 190 13.43 -25.36 20.58
CA ASN A 190 12.49 -24.71 21.49
C ASN A 190 11.62 -23.64 20.79
N ARG A 191 11.61 -23.61 19.46
CA ARG A 191 10.83 -22.66 18.65
C ARG A 191 9.87 -23.37 17.71
N LEU A 192 8.79 -22.69 17.37
CA LEU A 192 7.81 -23.15 16.40
C LEU A 192 8.00 -22.41 15.07
N ILE A 193 8.26 -23.13 13.99
CA ILE A 193 8.23 -22.59 12.64
C ILE A 193 6.79 -22.63 12.13
N ILE A 194 6.26 -21.48 11.75
CA ILE A 194 4.93 -21.31 11.18
C ILE A 194 5.08 -20.91 9.72
N ASN A 195 4.66 -21.76 8.79
CA ASN A 195 4.67 -21.44 7.37
C ASN A 195 3.26 -21.02 6.94
N THR A 196 3.09 -19.73 6.70
CA THR A 196 1.85 -19.16 6.16
C THR A 196 1.90 -19.09 4.65
N ILE A 197 0.73 -19.00 4.01
CA ILE A 197 0.63 -18.90 2.57
C ILE A 197 -0.26 -17.71 2.23
N ALA A 198 0.13 -16.91 1.25
CA ALA A 198 -0.64 -15.78 0.76
C ALA A 198 -0.91 -15.89 -0.74
N THR A 199 -1.98 -15.24 -1.19
CA THR A 199 -2.16 -14.84 -2.58
C THR A 199 -2.70 -13.41 -2.60
N ILE A 200 -2.30 -12.63 -3.60
CA ILE A 200 -2.57 -11.19 -3.67
C ILE A 200 -3.36 -10.92 -4.93
N SER A 201 -4.51 -10.26 -4.79
CA SER A 201 -5.36 -9.90 -5.92
C SER A 201 -5.25 -8.40 -6.19
N TYR A 202 -4.83 -8.05 -7.40
CA TYR A 202 -4.81 -6.68 -7.90
C TYR A 202 -5.98 -6.44 -8.86
N GLU A 203 -6.39 -5.18 -8.95
CA GLU A 203 -7.26 -4.72 -10.01
C GLU A 203 -6.49 -4.75 -11.34
N LYS A 204 -7.16 -5.10 -12.44
CA LYS A 204 -6.55 -5.02 -13.77
C LYS A 204 -6.49 -3.56 -14.20
N ASN A 205 -5.35 -3.16 -14.75
CA ASN A 205 -5.13 -1.81 -15.29
C ASN A 205 -4.32 -1.89 -16.59
N ASP A 206 -4.88 -2.59 -17.57
CA ASP A 206 -4.21 -2.89 -18.84
C ASP A 206 -3.94 -1.62 -19.66
N LEU A 207 -4.71 -0.55 -19.42
CA LEU A 207 -4.59 0.75 -20.07
C LEU A 207 -3.69 1.76 -19.32
N ASP A 208 -3.08 1.36 -18.19
CA ASP A 208 -2.27 2.22 -17.32
C ASP A 208 -2.94 3.58 -16.96
N ILE A 209 -4.21 3.49 -16.58
CA ILE A 209 -4.99 4.62 -16.09
C ILE A 209 -4.50 4.98 -14.69
N SER A 210 -4.10 6.24 -14.49
CA SER A 210 -3.51 6.71 -13.24
C SER A 210 -4.49 6.90 -12.08
N LEU A 211 -5.79 6.86 -12.36
CA LEU A 211 -6.86 6.85 -11.37
C LEU A 211 -7.03 5.49 -10.68
N HIS A 212 -6.48 4.41 -11.24
CA HIS A 212 -6.50 3.10 -10.58
C HIS A 212 -5.52 3.06 -9.42
N LYS A 213 -5.90 2.27 -8.41
CA LYS A 213 -5.12 2.04 -7.20
C LYS A 213 -3.89 1.17 -7.50
N GLU A 214 -2.75 1.51 -6.92
CA GLU A 214 -1.54 0.66 -6.99
C GLU A 214 -1.58 -0.50 -5.99
N SER A 215 -2.44 -0.40 -4.98
CA SER A 215 -2.56 -1.40 -3.92
C SER A 215 -3.46 -2.58 -4.29
N PRO A 216 -3.26 -3.75 -3.66
CA PRO A 216 -4.13 -4.90 -3.83
C PRO A 216 -5.59 -4.59 -3.49
N LEU A 217 -6.53 -5.25 -4.19
CA LEU A 217 -7.93 -5.35 -3.77
C LEU A 217 -8.05 -6.15 -2.48
N GLU A 218 -7.24 -7.21 -2.37
CA GLU A 218 -7.29 -8.15 -1.24
C GLU A 218 -5.95 -8.88 -1.11
N ILE A 219 -5.58 -9.18 0.14
CA ILE A 219 -4.58 -10.19 0.47
C ILE A 219 -5.31 -11.37 1.14
N SER A 220 -5.31 -12.52 0.46
CA SER A 220 -5.85 -13.78 0.95
C SER A 220 -4.74 -14.55 1.67
N ILE A 221 -4.95 -14.91 2.94
CA ILE A 221 -3.91 -15.50 3.79
C ILE A 221 -4.42 -16.78 4.46
N LYS A 222 -3.69 -17.88 4.28
CA LYS A 222 -3.86 -19.11 5.05
C LYS A 222 -2.86 -19.17 6.19
N MET A 223 -3.37 -19.26 7.42
CA MET A 223 -2.60 -19.23 8.66
C MET A 223 -3.00 -20.35 9.60
N THR A 224 -2.24 -20.47 10.68
CA THR A 224 -2.54 -21.38 11.76
C THR A 224 -3.12 -20.61 12.95
N SER A 225 -4.17 -21.16 13.57
CA SER A 225 -4.85 -20.57 14.72
C SER A 225 -3.94 -20.53 15.95
N ARG A 226 -4.28 -19.65 16.89
CA ARG A 226 -3.59 -19.55 18.18
C ARG A 226 -3.62 -20.89 18.94
N GLN A 227 -4.76 -21.59 18.95
CA GLN A 227 -4.91 -22.86 19.65
C GLN A 227 -4.01 -23.96 19.07
N ALA A 228 -3.82 -23.97 17.75
CA ALA A 228 -2.87 -24.89 17.12
C ALA A 228 -1.41 -24.56 17.49
N ILE A 229 -1.06 -23.27 17.61
CA ILE A 229 0.25 -22.83 18.08
C ILE A 229 0.47 -23.26 19.55
N GLU A 230 -0.53 -23.07 20.41
CA GLU A 230 -0.50 -23.47 21.82
C GLU A 230 -0.28 -24.97 21.98
N LYS A 231 -1.10 -25.77 21.27
CA LYS A 231 -0.96 -27.24 21.25
C LYS A 231 0.43 -27.67 20.77
N ALA A 232 0.93 -27.06 19.70
CA ALA A 232 2.25 -27.40 19.16
C ALA A 232 3.41 -27.04 20.11
N LEU A 233 3.21 -26.05 20.99
CA LEU A 233 4.14 -25.68 22.05
C LEU A 233 3.95 -26.50 23.34
N GLY A 234 2.99 -27.41 23.39
CA GLY A 234 2.71 -28.28 24.54
C GLY A 234 1.83 -27.63 25.61
N PHE A 235 1.15 -26.52 25.31
CA PHE A 235 0.13 -25.96 26.19
C PHE A 235 -1.20 -26.71 26.00
N ASP A 236 -1.95 -26.88 27.09
CA ASP A 236 -3.32 -27.40 27.03
C ASP A 236 -4.27 -26.31 26.53
N PRO A 237 -4.88 -26.46 25.34
CA PRO A 237 -5.76 -25.44 24.77
C PRO A 237 -7.03 -25.21 25.59
N GLU A 238 -7.52 -26.22 26.33
CA GLU A 238 -8.82 -26.14 27.03
C GLU A 238 -8.75 -25.25 28.28
N ILE A 239 -7.60 -25.24 28.96
CA ILE A 239 -7.39 -24.46 30.18
C ILE A 239 -7.22 -22.95 29.90
N GLU A 240 -6.64 -22.56 28.76
CA GLU A 240 -6.48 -21.14 28.39
C GLU A 240 -7.74 -20.53 27.74
N VAL A 241 -8.52 -21.30 26.98
CA VAL A 241 -9.75 -20.80 26.33
C VAL A 241 -10.79 -20.35 27.38
N LEU A 242 -10.88 -21.05 28.52
CA LEU A 242 -11.74 -20.65 29.63
C LEU A 242 -11.32 -19.32 30.31
N LYS A 243 -10.07 -18.87 30.09
CA LYS A 243 -9.54 -17.60 30.63
C LYS A 243 -9.53 -16.47 29.60
N LEU A 244 -9.63 -16.79 28.31
CA LEU A 244 -9.66 -15.81 27.23
C LEU A 244 -11.07 -15.27 27.04
N ASN A 245 -11.30 -14.03 27.50
CA ASN A 245 -12.51 -13.29 27.18
C ASN A 245 -12.72 -13.29 25.66
N LYS A 246 -13.92 -13.65 25.18
CA LYS A 246 -14.28 -13.72 23.74
C LYS A 246 -13.92 -12.44 22.97
N LYS A 247 -13.79 -11.30 23.67
CA LYS A 247 -13.30 -10.01 23.15
C LYS A 247 -11.80 -9.96 22.77
N SER A 248 -11.01 -11.01 23.01
CA SER A 248 -9.54 -10.98 22.87
C SER A 248 -8.96 -11.89 21.78
N ILE A 249 -9.81 -12.53 20.97
CA ILE A 249 -9.39 -13.29 19.79
C ILE A 249 -9.13 -12.30 18.67
N ALA A 250 -7.93 -12.32 18.08
CA ALA A 250 -7.61 -11.45 16.95
C ALA A 250 -8.38 -11.93 15.71
N THR A 251 -9.42 -11.17 15.33
CA THR A 251 -10.30 -11.43 14.18
C THR A 251 -9.69 -10.90 12.88
N CYS A 252 -10.21 -11.29 11.72
CA CYS A 252 -9.75 -10.72 10.45
C CYS A 252 -10.11 -9.22 10.37
N ARG A 253 -11.26 -8.82 10.92
CA ARG A 253 -11.66 -7.43 11.17
C ARG A 253 -10.57 -6.65 11.94
N PHE A 254 -10.09 -7.20 13.06
CA PHE A 254 -9.02 -6.58 13.84
C PHE A 254 -7.75 -6.37 13.00
N MET A 255 -7.43 -7.30 12.10
CA MET A 255 -6.27 -7.14 11.20
C MET A 255 -6.45 -5.98 10.23
N ASN A 256 -7.66 -5.75 9.72
CA ASN A 256 -7.94 -4.58 8.90
C ASN A 256 -7.81 -3.28 9.69
N GLU A 257 -8.25 -3.26 10.96
CA GLU A 257 -8.03 -2.11 11.87
C GLU A 257 -6.52 -1.84 12.05
N GLN A 258 -5.71 -2.90 12.22
CA GLN A 258 -4.25 -2.77 12.28
C GLN A 258 -3.63 -2.27 10.98
N ALA A 259 -4.14 -2.69 9.81
CA ALA A 259 -3.68 -2.22 8.51
C ALA A 259 -3.86 -0.69 8.38
N VAL A 260 -5.01 -0.16 8.82
CA VAL A 260 -5.29 1.28 8.79
C VAL A 260 -4.46 2.05 9.80
N HIS A 261 -4.30 1.52 11.02
CA HIS A 261 -3.42 2.13 12.00
C HIS A 261 -1.97 2.22 11.49
N LEU A 262 -1.47 1.14 10.88
CA LEU A 262 -0.16 1.11 10.25
C LEU A 262 -0.04 2.14 9.12
N ALA A 263 -1.03 2.21 8.23
CA ALA A 263 -1.04 3.18 7.15
C ALA A 263 -1.05 4.63 7.66
N LEU A 264 -1.87 4.93 8.67
CA LEU A 264 -1.98 6.27 9.24
C LEU A 264 -0.70 6.70 9.95
N ARG A 265 -0.11 5.84 10.78
CA ARG A 265 1.15 6.16 11.48
C ARG A 265 2.33 6.28 10.53
N SER A 266 2.30 5.56 9.40
CA SER A 266 3.33 5.61 8.38
C SER A 266 3.13 6.78 7.41
N SER A 267 1.94 7.37 7.32
CA SER A 267 1.70 8.56 6.50
C SER A 267 2.45 9.77 7.06
N ILE A 268 2.84 10.69 6.17
CA ILE A 268 3.40 11.98 6.57
C ILE A 268 2.38 12.79 7.39
N ILE A 269 2.86 13.65 8.29
CA ILE A 269 2.01 14.43 9.21
C ILE A 269 0.93 15.21 8.45
N ALA A 270 1.27 15.89 7.35
CA ALA A 270 0.32 16.64 6.55
C ALA A 270 -0.83 15.76 5.99
N ALA A 271 -0.53 14.54 5.53
CA ALA A 271 -1.55 13.60 5.06
C ALA A 271 -2.45 13.13 6.20
N GLN A 272 -1.87 12.86 7.38
CA GLN A 272 -2.66 12.50 8.57
C GLN A 272 -3.61 13.63 8.98
N GLU A 273 -3.15 14.88 8.96
CA GLU A 273 -3.96 16.06 9.28
C GLU A 273 -5.09 16.26 8.28
N ARG A 274 -4.82 16.14 6.98
CA ARG A 274 -5.86 16.19 5.94
C ARG A 274 -6.91 15.11 6.14
N TYR A 275 -6.48 13.88 6.37
CA TYR A 275 -7.38 12.76 6.62
C TYR A 275 -8.25 12.99 7.86
N ARG A 276 -7.67 13.41 8.99
CA ARG A 276 -8.45 13.71 10.21
C ARG A 276 -9.41 14.89 10.05
N LYS A 277 -9.02 15.90 9.29
CA LYS A 277 -9.79 17.15 9.15
C LYS A 277 -10.95 17.02 8.16
N ARG A 278 -10.76 16.30 7.06
CA ARG A 278 -11.71 16.27 5.93
C ARG A 278 -11.81 14.93 5.22
N GLY A 279 -11.07 13.91 5.65
CA GLY A 279 -11.11 12.58 5.06
C GLY A 279 -12.38 11.83 5.49
N ARG A 280 -13.00 11.14 4.54
CA ARG A 280 -14.05 10.17 4.85
C ARG A 280 -13.45 8.96 5.60
N PRO A 281 -14.04 8.49 6.72
CA PRO A 281 -13.45 7.46 7.57
C PRO A 281 -13.46 6.06 6.93
N LEU A 282 -12.62 5.19 7.49
CA LEU A 282 -12.69 3.74 7.32
C LEU A 282 -13.49 3.14 8.47
N THR A 283 -14.46 2.29 8.15
CA THR A 283 -15.25 1.54 9.13
C THR A 283 -15.13 0.04 8.87
N PHE A 284 -15.31 -0.77 9.91
CA PHE A 284 -15.10 -2.21 9.83
C PHE A 284 -16.32 -2.96 10.32
N LYS A 285 -16.86 -3.80 9.43
CA LYS A 285 -17.94 -4.74 9.74
C LYS A 285 -17.37 -6.02 10.34
N ASP A 286 -18.24 -6.79 11.01
CA ASP A 286 -17.86 -8.11 11.53
C ASP A 286 -17.56 -9.09 10.39
N ASP A 287 -16.64 -10.02 10.66
CA ASP A 287 -16.20 -11.01 9.68
C ASP A 287 -17.35 -11.91 9.23
N VAL A 288 -17.41 -12.20 7.93
CA VAL A 288 -18.24 -13.29 7.40
C VAL A 288 -17.44 -14.58 7.56
N VAL A 289 -17.92 -15.49 8.41
CA VAL A 289 -17.24 -16.76 8.71
C VAL A 289 -17.82 -17.88 7.86
N TYR A 290 -16.98 -18.60 7.13
CA TYR A 290 -17.35 -19.79 6.38
C TYR A 290 -16.84 -21.07 7.06
N GLU A 291 -17.61 -22.15 6.90
CA GLU A 291 -17.29 -23.47 7.43
C GLU A 291 -16.49 -24.32 6.43
N SER A 292 -16.52 -23.97 5.14
CA SER A 292 -15.82 -24.71 4.09
C SER A 292 -14.80 -23.86 3.33
N GLU A 293 -13.69 -24.49 2.96
CA GLU A 293 -12.61 -23.83 2.21
C GLU A 293 -13.08 -23.39 0.81
N SER A 294 -13.98 -24.14 0.17
CA SER A 294 -14.54 -23.79 -1.14
C SER A 294 -15.34 -22.48 -1.09
N GLN A 295 -16.22 -22.32 -0.10
CA GLN A 295 -16.97 -21.08 0.09
C GLN A 295 -16.03 -19.91 0.43
N TRP A 296 -15.05 -20.13 1.30
CA TRP A 296 -14.06 -19.10 1.64
C TRP A 296 -13.24 -18.66 0.41
N LEU A 297 -12.79 -19.61 -0.43
CA LEU A 297 -12.06 -19.31 -1.65
C LEU A 297 -12.90 -18.49 -2.65
N ALA A 298 -14.20 -18.81 -2.77
CA ALA A 298 -15.13 -18.14 -3.69
C ALA A 298 -15.57 -16.74 -3.25
N ALA A 299 -15.60 -16.46 -1.95
CA ALA A 299 -15.95 -15.15 -1.40
C ALA A 299 -14.83 -14.12 -1.61
N SER A 300 -15.06 -12.84 -1.31
CA SER A 300 -14.03 -11.78 -1.39
C SER A 300 -14.20 -10.78 -0.25
N LEU A 301 -13.13 -10.08 0.11
CA LEU A 301 -13.14 -8.90 0.96
C LEU A 301 -14.11 -7.87 0.35
N ALA A 302 -15.12 -7.47 1.12
CA ALA A 302 -16.04 -6.42 0.68
C ALA A 302 -15.46 -5.05 1.01
N LEU A 303 -15.48 -4.16 0.01
CA LEU A 303 -15.04 -2.77 0.08
C LEU A 303 -16.20 -1.91 -0.42
N ASP A 304 -17.06 -1.48 0.50
CA ASP A 304 -18.26 -0.70 0.18
C ASP A 304 -17.97 0.78 0.42
N GLU A 305 -17.84 1.56 -0.65
CA GLU A 305 -17.59 3.00 -0.57
C GLU A 305 -18.89 3.79 -0.72
N ASP A 306 -19.11 4.78 0.15
CA ASP A 306 -20.21 5.73 0.08
C ASP A 306 -19.77 7.15 0.55
N ASP A 307 -20.72 8.08 0.63
CA ASP A 307 -20.48 9.44 1.15
C ASP A 307 -19.94 9.46 2.59
N LYS A 308 -20.25 8.43 3.39
CA LYS A 308 -19.83 8.29 4.79
C LYS A 308 -18.45 7.67 4.91
N GLY A 309 -17.93 7.03 3.86
CA GLY A 309 -16.55 6.57 3.76
C GLY A 309 -16.42 5.17 3.17
N LEU A 310 -15.44 4.40 3.64
CA LEU A 310 -15.20 3.05 3.17
C LEU A 310 -15.47 2.05 4.29
N SER A 311 -16.45 1.18 4.06
CA SER A 311 -16.73 0.04 4.91
C SER A 311 -15.97 -1.18 4.42
N VAL A 312 -15.21 -1.82 5.31
CA VAL A 312 -14.42 -3.01 5.04
C VAL A 312 -15.02 -4.21 5.77
N GLN A 313 -15.29 -5.30 5.06
CA GLN A 313 -15.74 -6.56 5.66
C GLN A 313 -14.87 -7.73 5.20
N SER A 314 -14.19 -8.34 6.16
CA SER A 314 -13.37 -9.52 5.92
C SER A 314 -14.19 -10.79 5.81
N VAL A 315 -13.57 -11.76 5.14
CA VAL A 315 -14.04 -13.14 5.10
C VAL A 315 -13.06 -14.01 5.85
N ALA A 316 -13.57 -14.82 6.78
CA ALA A 316 -12.80 -15.67 7.65
C ALA A 316 -13.18 -17.15 7.46
N LEU A 317 -12.24 -18.04 7.74
CA LEU A 317 -12.51 -19.46 7.94
C LEU A 317 -11.75 -19.91 9.18
N TYR A 318 -12.43 -20.58 10.09
CA TYR A 318 -11.83 -21.16 11.29
C TYR A 318 -12.19 -22.64 11.36
N VAL A 319 -11.17 -23.50 11.43
CA VAL A 319 -11.36 -24.92 11.65
C VAL A 319 -11.05 -25.25 13.11
N PRO A 320 -12.04 -25.73 13.90
CA PRO A 320 -11.82 -26.10 15.29
C PRO A 320 -10.72 -27.16 15.47
N MET A 321 -10.07 -27.14 16.64
CA MET A 321 -9.05 -28.15 16.97
C MET A 321 -9.61 -29.58 17.07
N SER A 322 -10.92 -29.73 17.26
CA SER A 322 -11.64 -31.01 17.29
C SER A 322 -11.97 -31.56 15.90
N SER A 323 -11.75 -30.79 14.83
CA SER A 323 -12.02 -31.25 13.46
C SER A 323 -11.10 -32.39 13.07
N ALA A 324 -11.65 -33.44 12.46
CA ALA A 324 -10.87 -34.53 11.86
C ALA A 324 -10.08 -34.08 10.62
N VAL A 325 -10.54 -33.00 9.97
CA VAL A 325 -9.96 -32.49 8.73
C VAL A 325 -9.36 -31.12 8.99
N PHE A 326 -8.04 -31.01 8.83
CA PHE A 326 -7.24 -29.79 8.98
C PHE A 326 -7.50 -28.99 10.28
N PRO A 327 -7.34 -29.60 11.47
CA PRO A 327 -7.61 -28.94 12.73
C PRO A 327 -6.76 -27.68 12.92
N GLY A 328 -7.38 -26.62 13.41
CA GLY A 328 -6.68 -25.41 13.84
C GLY A 328 -6.25 -24.46 12.73
N MET A 329 -6.83 -24.59 11.53
CA MET A 329 -6.62 -23.63 10.44
C MET A 329 -7.39 -22.32 10.70
N TYR A 330 -6.78 -21.18 10.33
CA TYR A 330 -7.44 -19.89 10.39
C TYR A 330 -7.08 -19.04 9.18
N TYR A 331 -8.05 -18.78 8.29
CA TYR A 331 -7.81 -18.08 7.03
C TYR A 331 -8.51 -16.72 7.05
N CYS A 332 -7.86 -15.71 6.49
CA CYS A 332 -8.40 -14.36 6.40
C CYS A 332 -8.22 -13.78 5.00
N LYS A 333 -9.22 -13.05 4.54
CA LYS A 333 -9.14 -12.13 3.41
C LYS A 333 -9.11 -10.72 3.97
N VAL A 334 -7.98 -10.02 3.85
CA VAL A 334 -7.71 -8.75 4.56
C VAL A 334 -7.33 -7.62 3.62
N LEU A 335 -7.55 -6.40 4.11
CA LEU A 335 -7.10 -5.16 3.52
C LEU A 335 -5.57 -5.06 3.58
N SER A 336 -4.96 -4.64 2.48
CA SER A 336 -3.56 -4.24 2.45
C SER A 336 -3.37 -2.91 3.23
N PRO A 337 -2.32 -2.77 4.07
CA PRO A 337 -1.93 -1.48 4.61
C PRO A 337 -1.67 -0.43 3.53
N TYR A 338 -1.22 -0.84 2.33
CA TYR A 338 -1.01 0.07 1.22
C TYR A 338 -2.34 0.57 0.61
N ARG A 339 -3.38 -0.27 0.62
CA ARG A 339 -4.75 0.16 0.26
C ARG A 339 -5.29 1.20 1.23
N ALA A 340 -5.06 1.02 2.52
CA ALA A 340 -5.38 2.03 3.53
C ALA A 340 -4.56 3.32 3.34
N MET A 341 -3.30 3.23 2.92
CA MET A 341 -2.48 4.39 2.57
C MET A 341 -3.07 5.18 1.40
N GLU A 342 -3.52 4.52 0.34
CA GLU A 342 -4.19 5.19 -0.78
C GLU A 342 -5.49 5.87 -0.37
N TRP A 343 -6.27 5.23 0.51
CA TRP A 343 -7.46 5.84 1.09
C TRP A 343 -7.13 7.14 1.85
N ILE A 344 -6.15 7.09 2.76
CA ILE A 344 -5.73 8.22 3.61
C ILE A 344 -5.19 9.39 2.78
N ASN A 345 -4.37 9.09 1.76
CA ASN A 345 -3.69 10.13 0.99
C ASN A 345 -4.54 10.67 -0.17
N VAL A 346 -5.52 9.91 -0.66
CA VAL A 346 -6.23 10.23 -1.90
C VAL A 346 -7.74 10.04 -1.77
N ASP A 347 -8.23 8.80 -1.69
CA ASP A 347 -9.65 8.52 -1.95
C ASP A 347 -10.59 9.14 -0.92
N SER A 348 -10.19 9.15 0.35
CA SER A 348 -10.96 9.76 1.43
C SER A 348 -11.12 11.28 1.29
N LEU A 349 -10.23 11.93 0.52
CA LEU A 349 -10.19 13.38 0.34
C LEU A 349 -10.98 13.84 -0.89
N ARG A 350 -11.45 12.90 -1.72
CA ARG A 350 -12.33 13.18 -2.85
C ARG A 350 -13.79 13.17 -2.40
N PRO A 351 -14.66 13.96 -3.06
CA PRO A 351 -16.09 13.72 -3.01
C PRO A 351 -16.37 12.28 -3.42
N HIS A 352 -17.31 11.63 -2.75
CA HIS A 352 -17.82 10.37 -3.25
C HIS A 352 -18.70 10.68 -4.46
N ASN A 353 -18.34 10.16 -5.61
CA ASN A 353 -19.14 10.27 -6.81
C ASN A 353 -19.52 8.85 -7.21
N LEU A 354 -20.83 8.57 -7.27
CA LEU A 354 -21.40 7.29 -7.70
C LEU A 354 -21.19 7.01 -9.21
N ALA A 355 -20.20 7.64 -9.85
CA ALA A 355 -20.02 7.64 -11.29
C ALA A 355 -18.57 7.30 -11.67
N VAL A 356 -18.29 5.99 -11.75
CA VAL A 356 -17.74 5.35 -12.97
C VAL A 356 -18.39 3.98 -13.10
#